data_AF-A0A432ML20-F1
#
_entry.id   AF-A0A432ML20-F1
#
_cell.length_a   1.000
_cell.length_b   1.000
_cell.length_c   1.000
_cell.angle_alpha   90.00
_cell.angle_beta   90.00
_cell.angle_gamma   90.00
#
_symmetry.space_group_name_H-M   'P 1'
#
loop_
_entity.id
_entity.type
_entity.pdbx_description
1 polymer ?
#
loop_
_entity_poly.entity_id
_entity_poly.type
_entity_poly.pdbx_seq_one_letter_code
_entity_poly.pdbx_strand_id
1 'polypeptide(L)' 'MDRKSELLYVILDDSGLCRIVRDQATERAEGLPSLLADGWRPVRETPFNAAQGTTPTVLILLERDGKGRGGDFGFA' A
#
# COMPACT_ATOMS: atom_id res chain seq x y z
N MET A 1 16.62 -16.20 -8.36
CA MET A 1 16.21 -16.00 -6.95
C MET A 1 14.93 -15.20 -6.99
N ASP A 2 13.79 -15.85 -6.76
CA ASP A 2 12.51 -15.14 -6.56
C ASP A 2 12.66 -14.17 -5.38
N ARG A 3 12.71 -12.87 -5.67
CA ARG A 3 12.57 -11.86 -4.61
C ARG A 3 11.15 -12.02 -4.08
N LYS A 4 11.00 -12.34 -2.80
CA LYS A 4 9.68 -12.31 -2.17
C LYS A 4 9.20 -10.86 -2.18
N SER A 5 8.21 -10.53 -2.98
CA SER A 5 7.58 -9.22 -2.94
C SER A 5 6.77 -9.04 -1.66
N GLU A 6 6.82 -7.86 -1.08
CA GLU A 6 5.91 -7.42 -0.03
C GLU A 6 4.65 -6.84 -0.70
N LEU A 7 3.48 -7.13 -0.13
CA LEU A 7 2.19 -6.67 -0.62
C LEU A 7 1.49 -5.84 0.46
N LEU A 8 0.83 -4.76 0.04
CA LEU A 8 0.12 -3.84 0.92
C LEU A 8 -1.18 -3.39 0.26
N TYR A 9 -2.30 -3.52 0.98
CA TYR A 9 -3.57 -2.97 0.55
C TYR A 9 -3.80 -1.59 1.17
N VAL A 10 -4.23 -0.64 0.35
CA VAL A 10 -4.50 0.75 0.74
C VAL A 10 -5.84 1.18 0.20
N ILE A 11 -6.64 1.87 1.02
CA ILE A 11 -7.86 2.56 0.61
C ILE A 11 -7.57 4.06 0.53
N LEU A 12 -7.98 4.67 -0.58
CA LEU A 12 -7.98 6.11 -0.79
C LEU A 12 -9.40 6.61 -1.01
N ASP A 13 -9.73 7.73 -0.38
CA ASP A 13 -10.93 8.49 -0.70
C ASP A 13 -10.62 9.70 -1.58
N ASP A 14 -11.67 10.38 -2.04
CA ASP A 14 -11.58 11.56 -2.92
C ASP A 14 -10.93 12.79 -2.26
N SER A 15 -10.82 12.80 -0.93
CA SER A 15 -10.11 13.84 -0.15
C SER A 15 -8.60 13.58 -0.05
N GLY A 16 -8.16 12.39 -0.50
CA GLY A 16 -6.78 11.95 -0.40
C GLY A 16 -6.44 11.26 0.93
N LEU A 17 -7.44 10.91 1.75
CA LEU A 17 -7.20 10.16 2.97
C LEU A 17 -6.74 8.75 2.64
N CYS A 18 -5.54 8.42 3.08
CA CYS A 18 -4.92 7.12 2.86
C CYS A 18 -5.06 6.25 4.11
N ARG A 19 -5.58 5.04 3.95
CA ARG A 19 -5.67 4.03 5.01
C ARG A 19 -5.06 2.72 4.56
N ILE A 20 -4.19 2.15 5.37
CA ILE A 20 -3.66 0.81 5.15
C ILE A 20 -4.65 -0.21 5.70
N VAL A 21 -4.85 -1.32 4.99
CA VAL A 21 -5.66 -2.46 5.44
C VAL A 21 -4.75 -3.52 6.06
N ARG A 22 -4.93 -3.83 7.35
CA ARG A 22 -4.23 -4.91 8.07
C ARG A 22 -5.19 -5.64 9.00
N ASP A 23 -5.09 -6.97 9.08
CA ASP A 23 -5.76 -7.79 10.11
C ASP A 23 -7.24 -7.40 10.37
N GLN A 24 -8.03 -7.32 9.30
CA GLN A 24 -9.46 -6.93 9.32
C GLN A 24 -9.76 -5.51 9.80
N ALA A 25 -8.75 -4.67 9.95
CA ALA A 25 -8.86 -3.27 10.32
C ALA A 25 -8.23 -2.34 9.27
N THR A 26 -8.48 -1.04 9.43
CA THR A 26 -7.82 0.01 8.68
C THR A 26 -7.08 0.95 9.61
N GLU A 27 -5.83 1.25 9.31
CA GLU A 27 -5.00 2.21 10.03
C GLU A 27 -4.73 3.44 9.15
N ARG A 28 -4.61 4.62 9.77
CA ARG A 28 -4.26 5.84 9.03
C ARG A 28 -2.81 5.77 8.58
N ALA A 29 -2.55 6.07 7.31
CA ALA A 29 -1.21 6.18 6.76
C ALA A 29 -0.77 7.64 6.61
N GLU A 30 0.53 7.86 6.39
CA GLU A 30 1.07 9.18 6.05
C GLU A 30 0.55 9.72 4.71
N GLY A 31 0.21 8.83 3.77
CA GLY A 31 -0.31 9.18 2.46
C GLY A 31 0.18 8.24 1.36
N LEU A 32 -0.54 8.16 0.24
CA LEU A 32 -0.06 7.42 -0.93
C LEU A 32 1.30 7.96 -1.44
N PRO A 33 1.55 9.29 -1.54
CA PRO A 33 2.83 9.80 -1.99
C PRO A 33 4.03 9.33 -1.15
N SER A 34 3.89 9.27 0.18
CA SER A 34 4.93 8.75 1.07
C SER A 34 5.19 7.26 0.81
N LEU A 35 4.15 6.45 0.63
CA LEU A 35 4.31 5.04 0.29
C LEU A 35 5.04 4.84 -1.04
N LEU A 36 4.73 5.66 -2.06
CA LEU A 36 5.45 5.60 -3.34
C LEU A 36 6.93 5.97 -3.18
N ALA A 37 7.25 6.97 -2.35
CA ALA A 37 8.62 7.36 -2.04
C ALA A 37 9.38 6.23 -1.30
N ASP A 38 8.69 5.44 -0.48
CA ASP A 38 9.22 4.25 0.22
C ASP A 38 9.42 3.01 -0.69
N GLY A 39 9.20 3.18 -2.00
CA GLY A 39 9.42 2.14 -3.02
C GLY A 39 8.23 1.22 -3.23
N TRP A 40 7.06 1.53 -2.66
CA TRP A 40 5.82 0.83 -3.02
C TRP A 40 5.37 1.24 -4.42
N ARG A 41 4.83 0.28 -5.18
CA ARG A 41 4.37 0.46 -6.55
C ARG A 41 2.93 -0.04 -6.68
N PRO A 42 2.02 0.74 -7.28
CA PRO A 42 0.67 0.27 -7.54
C PRO A 42 0.69 -0.84 -8.59
N VAL A 43 0.06 -1.96 -8.28
CA VAL A 43 -0.06 -3.11 -9.21
C VAL A 43 -1.50 -3.38 -9.60
N ARG A 44 -2.47 -2.95 -8.78
CA ARG A 44 -3.88 -3.08 -9.10
C ARG A 44 -4.70 -2.03 -8.37
N GLU A 45 -5.69 -1.50 -9.06
CA GLU A 45 -6.68 -0.57 -8.52
C GLU A 45 -8.07 -1.17 -8.68
N THR A 46 -8.92 -0.98 -7.67
CA THR A 46 -10.31 -1.43 -7.69
C THR A 46 -11.19 -0.31 -7.12
N PRO A 47 -11.95 0.40 -7.98
CA PRO A 47 -12.86 1.44 -7.51
C PRO A 47 -14.06 0.83 -6.80
N PHE A 48 -14.43 1.42 -5.67
CA PHE A 48 -15.69 1.19 -5.00
C PHE A 48 -16.59 2.39 -5.27
N ASN A 49 -17.56 2.18 -6.16
CA ASN A 49 -18.61 3.17 -6.39
C ASN A 49 -19.44 3.27 -5.12
N ALA A 50 -19.45 4.46 -4.53
CA ALA A 50 -20.29 4.76 -3.39
C ALA A 50 -21.77 4.53 -3.73
N ALA A 51 -22.49 3.89 -2.81
CA ALA A 51 -23.94 4.03 -2.76
C ALA A 51 -24.28 5.49 -2.44
N GLN A 52 -25.52 5.94 -2.71
CA GLN A 52 -25.93 7.31 -2.41
C GLN A 52 -25.56 7.70 -0.97
N GLY A 53 -24.75 8.76 -0.82
CA GLY A 53 -24.36 9.31 0.47
C GLY A 53 -23.03 8.80 1.04
N THR A 54 -22.27 7.94 0.36
CA THR A 54 -20.90 7.60 0.77
C THR A 54 -19.85 8.28 -0.12
N THR A 55 -18.68 8.52 0.45
CA THR A 55 -17.52 9.04 -0.28
C THR A 55 -17.00 7.95 -1.22
N PRO A 56 -16.78 8.23 -2.51
CA PRO A 56 -16.12 7.29 -3.41
C PRO A 56 -14.75 6.89 -2.88
N THR A 57 -14.41 5.61 -3.01
CA THR A 57 -13.10 5.10 -2.58
C THR A 57 -12.48 4.18 -3.61
N VAL A 58 -11.16 4.05 -3.57
CA VAL A 58 -10.38 3.11 -4.39
C VAL A 58 -9.53 2.25 -3.46
N LEU A 59 -9.57 0.94 -3.67
CA LEU A 59 -8.61 0.01 -3.09
C LEU A 59 -7.46 -0.20 -4.06
N ILE A 60 -6.25 0.08 -3.58
CA ILE A 60 -5.00 -0.11 -4.30
C ILE A 60 -4.24 -1.27 -3.65
N LEU A 61 -3.83 -2.23 -4.46
CA LEU A 61 -2.78 -3.17 -4.09
C LEU A 61 -1.44 -2.56 -4.50
N LEU A 62 -0.56 -2.41 -3.51
CA LEU A 62 0.81 -1.98 -3.68
C LEU A 62 1.76 -3.17 -3.52
N GLU A 63 2.84 -3.15 -4.28
CA GLU A 63 3.93 -4.12 -4.22
C GLU A 63 5.24 -3.40 -3.98
N ARG A 64 6.11 -3.98 -3.16
CA ARG A 64 7.50 -3.56 -3.02
C ARG A 64 8.40 -4.77 -3.10
N ASP A 65 9.57 -4.64 -3.72
CA ASP A 65 10.59 -5.69 -3.66
C ASP A 65 10.90 -5.97 -2.18
N GLY A 66 10.57 -7.17 -1.69
CA GLY A 66 10.88 -7.48 -0.31
C GLY A 66 12.39 -7.48 -0.15
N LYS A 67 12.87 -6.82 0.91
CA LYS A 67 14.25 -6.97 1.33
C LYS A 67 14.44 -8.45 1.63
N GLY A 68 15.10 -9.18 0.74
CA GLY A 68 15.53 -10.53 1.02
C GLY A 68 16.20 -10.53 2.39
N ARG A 69 15.69 -11.32 3.34
CA ARG A 69 16.46 -11.68 4.54
C ARG A 69 17.72 -12.39 4.05
N GLY A 70 18.78 -11.63 3.79
CA GLY A 70 20.01 -12.14 3.21
C GLY A 70 21.01 -11.01 3.01
N GLY A 71 21.93 -10.88 3.97
CA GLY A 71 23.15 -10.11 3.83
C GLY A 71 23.34 -9.00 4.85
N ASP A 72 23.56 -9.37 6.11
CA ASP A 72 24.65 -8.72 6.86
C ASP A 72 25.92 -8.90 6.02
N PHE A 73 26.27 -7.89 5.22
CA PHE A 73 27.64 -7.66 4.79
C PHE A 73 28.10 -6.40 5.50
N GLY A 74 28.38 -6.56 6.79
CA GLY A 74 29.24 -5.64 7.52
C GLY A 74 30.62 -5.66 6.88
N PHE A 75 30.97 -4.56 6.22
CA PHE A 75 32.36 -4.14 6.11
C PHE A 75 32.58 -3.04 7.13
N ALA A 76 33.14 -3.43 8.29
CA ALA A 76 33.94 -2.59 9.18
C ALA A 76 34.65 -3.51 10.19
#